data_AF-A0A958Q394-F1
#
_entry.id   AF-A0A958Q394-F1
#
_cell.length_a   1.000
_cell.length_b   1.000
_cell.length_c   1.000
_cell.angle_alpha   90.00
_cell.angle_beta   90.00
_cell.angle_gamma   90.00
#
_symmetry.space_group_name_H-M   'P 1'
#
loop_
_entity.id
_entity.type
_entity.pdbx_description
1 polymer ?
#
loop_
_entity_poly.entity_id
_entity_poly.type
_entity_poly.pdbx_seq_one_letter_code
_entity_poly.pdbx_strand_id
1 'polypeptide(L)'
;MQTSSSAGAQDSAQVWKQAKKTAESLGYVPASFSIAVRTLIQDQNEFDASLRPVTKYQVARLLKTPTFKAMLYYGTQDLRSGYIADQDNLTVGSMMDLFEPLDLAAMIACFVYYRKAKKLLNDTQWEYIKEQIDQDSQIGAQIGVSIPTLGIATGLITGTLLQAGLAALIKSNEKAFKEYRRYLNGEGLPYDFKKEEELFGCSSEQVGVFTLSKMGFGVDIGQAFTVAFDLKRDISTIKEPLQLKMRLSRLWIDTLKAGNDQPTKRFPGEFYPVQTERDRLNAEVKKIMGGKFPWLGRRKDDISEEKTPLLFKKMAASDEVPEDLADIFSVDQITAMEEEDFDDLCDHMDEEAEGKDSKDVEDALG
;
A
#
# COMPACT_ATOMS: atom_id res chain seq x y z
N MET A 1 -1.24 -36.34 -30.49
CA MET A 1 -0.07 -35.72 -29.83
C MET A 1 0.15 -34.35 -30.46
N GLN A 2 -0.37 -33.30 -29.84
CA GLN A 2 -0.18 -31.92 -30.30
C GLN A 2 1.05 -31.34 -29.61
N THR A 3 2.07 -31.02 -30.40
CA THR A 3 3.23 -30.22 -30.00
C THR A 3 2.83 -28.75 -30.05
N SER A 4 2.28 -28.23 -28.96
CA SER A 4 2.05 -26.80 -28.76
C SER A 4 2.56 -26.40 -27.38
N SER A 5 3.82 -25.97 -27.26
CA SER A 5 4.24 -25.28 -26.01
C SER A 5 5.47 -24.38 -26.07
N SER A 6 6.19 -24.22 -27.19
CA SER A 6 7.36 -23.32 -27.21
C SER A 6 7.00 -21.84 -27.46
N ALA A 7 5.96 -21.57 -28.26
CA ALA A 7 5.55 -20.19 -28.58
C ALA A 7 4.97 -19.44 -27.36
N GLY A 8 4.23 -20.11 -26.48
CA GLY A 8 3.65 -19.48 -25.28
C GLY A 8 4.68 -19.16 -24.17
N ALA A 9 5.78 -19.92 -24.11
CA ALA A 9 6.81 -19.70 -23.08
C ALA A 9 7.70 -18.48 -23.40
N GLN A 10 8.02 -18.26 -24.68
CA GLN A 10 8.79 -17.08 -25.09
C GLN A 10 8.00 -15.78 -24.91
N ASP A 11 6.68 -15.83 -25.12
CA ASP A 11 5.77 -14.70 -24.91
C ASP A 11 5.72 -14.29 -23.43
N SER A 12 5.59 -15.29 -22.53
CA SER A 12 5.55 -15.05 -21.08
C SER A 12 6.80 -14.33 -20.53
N ALA A 13 8.01 -14.73 -20.94
CA ALA A 13 9.24 -14.10 -20.45
C ALA A 13 9.38 -12.63 -20.92
N GLN A 14 8.90 -12.31 -22.12
CA GLN A 14 8.91 -10.95 -22.64
C GLN A 14 7.93 -10.05 -21.88
N VAL A 15 6.73 -10.57 -21.57
CA VAL A 15 5.72 -9.87 -20.77
C VAL A 15 6.27 -9.50 -19.39
N TRP A 16 6.90 -10.43 -18.67
CA TRP A 16 7.50 -10.13 -17.36
C TRP A 16 8.68 -9.15 -17.45
N LYS A 17 9.48 -9.22 -18.52
CA LYS A 17 10.55 -8.23 -18.76
C LYS A 17 9.97 -6.83 -18.98
N GLN A 18 8.87 -6.73 -19.73
CA GLN A 18 8.18 -5.46 -19.96
C GLN A 18 7.55 -4.94 -18.66
N ALA A 19 6.90 -5.79 -17.87
CA ALA A 19 6.35 -5.42 -16.56
C ALA A 19 7.43 -4.87 -15.62
N LYS A 20 8.61 -5.50 -15.56
CA LYS A 20 9.74 -5.00 -14.75
C LYS A 20 10.17 -3.60 -15.19
N LYS A 21 10.34 -3.40 -16.50
CA LYS A 21 10.71 -2.11 -17.09
C LYS A 21 9.64 -1.06 -16.80
N THR A 22 8.36 -1.40 -16.94
CA THR A 22 7.27 -0.46 -16.61
C THR A 22 7.26 -0.11 -15.12
N ALA A 23 7.49 -1.07 -14.22
CA ALA A 23 7.60 -0.82 -12.78
C ALA A 23 8.80 0.07 -12.40
N GLU A 24 9.80 0.27 -13.26
CA GLU A 24 10.87 1.26 -13.06
C GLU A 24 10.38 2.70 -13.24
N SER A 25 9.28 2.93 -13.97
CA SER A 25 8.70 4.27 -14.13
C SER A 25 8.14 4.86 -12.83
N LEU A 26 7.79 4.03 -11.84
CA LEU A 26 7.42 4.50 -10.47
C LEU A 26 8.61 5.13 -9.72
N GLY A 27 9.81 5.05 -10.28
CA GLY A 27 11.03 5.60 -9.74
C GLY A 27 11.68 4.71 -8.67
N TYR A 28 12.79 5.22 -8.14
CA TYR A 28 13.61 4.55 -7.14
C TYR A 28 12.89 4.44 -5.78
N VAL A 29 13.00 3.30 -5.11
CA VAL A 29 12.55 3.12 -3.72
C VAL A 29 13.80 3.12 -2.84
N PRO A 30 13.94 4.08 -1.91
CA PRO A 30 15.08 4.12 -1.01
C PRO A 30 15.26 2.82 -0.25
N ALA A 31 16.52 2.42 -0.05
CA ALA A 31 16.86 1.18 0.62
C ALA A 31 16.22 1.09 2.01
N SER A 32 16.14 2.21 2.74
CA SER A 32 15.54 2.30 4.08
C SER A 32 14.11 1.75 4.15
N PHE A 33 13.24 2.05 3.17
CA PHE A 33 11.89 1.47 3.09
C PHE A 33 11.92 -0.03 2.85
N SER A 34 12.73 -0.48 1.89
CA SER A 34 12.82 -1.91 1.56
C SER A 34 13.42 -2.75 2.71
N ILE A 35 14.35 -2.19 3.49
CA ILE A 35 14.90 -2.83 4.68
C ILE A 35 13.83 -2.87 5.76
N ALA A 36 13.16 -1.75 6.06
CA ALA A 36 12.10 -1.69 7.06
C ALA A 36 10.97 -2.71 6.78
N VAL A 37 10.51 -2.80 5.53
CA VAL A 37 9.50 -3.81 5.13
C VAL A 37 10.02 -5.24 5.29
N ARG A 38 11.27 -5.54 4.92
CA ARG A 38 11.85 -6.88 5.13
C ARG A 38 11.95 -7.24 6.61
N THR A 39 12.39 -6.30 7.45
CA THR A 39 12.48 -6.50 8.90
C THR A 39 11.09 -6.72 9.50
N LEU A 40 10.07 -5.99 9.06
CA LEU A 40 8.67 -6.21 9.48
C LEU A 40 8.13 -7.58 9.05
N ILE A 41 8.44 -8.03 7.83
CA ILE A 41 8.06 -9.38 7.38
C ILE A 41 8.79 -10.45 8.20
N GLN A 42 10.04 -10.22 8.57
CA GLN A 42 10.77 -11.11 9.47
C GLN A 42 10.10 -11.16 10.85
N ASP A 43 9.72 -10.02 11.43
CA ASP A 43 8.98 -9.92 12.69
C ASP A 43 7.64 -10.69 12.62
N GLN A 44 6.92 -10.60 11.49
CA GLN A 44 5.70 -11.36 11.26
C GLN A 44 5.93 -12.88 11.33
N ASN A 45 6.99 -13.36 10.67
CA ASN A 45 7.18 -14.79 10.42
C ASN A 45 7.98 -15.50 11.53
N GLU A 46 8.91 -14.81 12.18
CA GLU A 46 9.90 -15.40 13.09
C GLU A 46 9.70 -15.01 14.56
N PHE A 47 8.90 -13.97 14.84
CA PHE A 47 8.78 -13.38 16.18
C PHE A 47 7.32 -13.23 16.64
N ASP A 48 6.47 -14.22 16.35
CA ASP A 48 5.05 -14.28 16.78
C ASP A 48 4.28 -12.99 16.47
N ALA A 49 4.55 -12.38 15.30
CA ALA A 49 3.98 -11.10 14.88
C ALA A 49 4.19 -9.95 15.89
N SER A 50 5.28 -9.99 16.66
CA SER A 50 5.65 -8.94 17.61
C SER A 50 6.72 -8.01 17.01
N LEU A 51 6.54 -6.70 17.18
CA LEU A 51 7.53 -5.71 16.76
C LEU A 51 8.74 -5.72 17.68
N ARG A 52 9.90 -6.10 17.14
CA ARG A 52 11.16 -6.03 17.89
C ARG A 52 11.57 -4.56 18.11
N PRO A 53 12.30 -4.24 19.19
CA PRO A 53 12.77 -2.87 19.45
C PRO A 53 13.57 -2.26 18.29
N VAL A 54 14.44 -3.05 17.64
CA VAL A 54 15.23 -2.60 16.48
C VAL A 54 14.35 -2.28 15.27
N THR A 55 13.37 -3.12 14.97
CA THR A 55 12.39 -2.91 13.91
C THR A 55 11.55 -1.67 14.19
N LYS A 56 11.08 -1.53 15.43
CA LYS A 56 10.28 -0.39 15.87
C LYS A 56 11.06 0.92 15.72
N TYR A 57 12.33 0.95 16.13
CA TYR A 57 13.19 2.12 15.92
C TYR A 57 13.32 2.46 14.44
N GLN A 58 13.70 1.48 13.61
CA GLN A 58 13.91 1.69 12.17
C GLN A 58 12.64 2.21 11.47
N VAL A 59 11.49 1.60 11.74
CA VAL A 59 10.21 1.99 11.13
C VAL A 59 9.73 3.32 11.68
N ALA A 60 9.92 3.59 12.97
CA ALA A 60 9.55 4.87 13.56
C ALA A 60 10.30 6.04 12.94
N ARG A 61 11.59 5.89 12.60
CA ARG A 61 12.33 6.95 11.88
C ARG A 61 11.66 7.32 10.55
N LEU A 62 11.27 6.33 9.76
CA LEU A 62 10.55 6.56 8.49
C LEU A 62 9.21 7.27 8.72
N LEU A 63 8.44 6.80 9.70
CA LEU A 63 7.08 7.29 9.98
C LEU A 63 7.05 8.58 10.81
N LYS A 64 8.20 9.06 11.31
CA LYS A 64 8.33 10.35 12.00
C LYS A 64 8.30 11.54 11.05
N THR A 65 8.64 11.34 9.78
CA THR A 65 8.54 12.38 8.75
C THR A 65 7.14 12.99 8.75
N PRO A 66 6.98 14.33 8.68
CA PRO A 66 5.68 14.98 8.89
C PRO A 66 4.55 14.42 8.02
N THR A 67 4.84 14.13 6.74
CA THR A 67 3.84 13.58 5.82
C THR A 67 3.45 12.14 6.17
N PHE A 68 4.39 11.22 6.45
CA PHE A 68 4.01 9.87 6.86
C PHE A 68 3.42 9.80 8.27
N LYS A 69 3.85 10.68 9.18
CA LYS A 69 3.22 10.86 10.48
C LYS A 69 1.75 11.26 10.31
N ALA A 70 1.44 12.15 9.39
CA ALA A 70 0.06 12.52 9.06
C ALA A 70 -0.74 11.33 8.51
N MET A 71 -0.22 10.62 7.51
CA MET A 71 -0.88 9.43 6.95
C MET A 71 -1.12 8.34 8.01
N LEU A 72 -0.13 8.07 8.86
CA LEU A 72 -0.24 7.12 9.96
C LEU A 72 -1.28 7.57 10.99
N TYR A 73 -1.27 8.84 11.39
CA TYR A 73 -2.22 9.38 12.36
C TYR A 73 -3.67 9.23 11.88
N TYR A 74 -3.98 9.74 10.69
CA TYR A 74 -5.34 9.66 10.15
C TYR A 74 -5.73 8.22 9.79
N GLY A 75 -4.78 7.38 9.36
CA GLY A 75 -5.02 5.95 9.17
C GLY A 75 -5.35 5.24 10.49
N THR A 76 -4.63 5.58 11.56
CA THR A 76 -4.92 5.08 12.92
C THR A 76 -6.27 5.56 13.41
N GLN A 77 -6.60 6.83 13.18
CA GLN A 77 -7.89 7.39 13.56
C GLN A 77 -9.04 6.67 12.88
N ASP A 78 -8.88 6.28 11.61
CA ASP A 78 -9.91 5.58 10.85
C ASP A 78 -10.02 4.10 11.24
N LEU A 79 -8.88 3.40 11.32
CA LEU A 79 -8.84 1.94 11.52
C LEU A 79 -8.91 1.52 13.00
N ARG A 80 -8.62 2.45 13.92
CA ARG A 80 -8.55 2.26 15.38
C ARG A 80 -9.18 3.44 16.11
N SER A 81 -10.33 3.92 15.63
CA SER A 81 -11.01 5.13 16.13
C SER A 81 -11.21 5.18 17.65
N GLY A 82 -11.52 4.04 18.28
CA GLY A 82 -11.65 3.94 19.73
C GLY A 82 -10.35 4.21 20.49
N TYR A 83 -9.20 3.89 19.92
CA TYR A 83 -7.91 4.03 20.61
C TYR A 83 -7.51 5.49 20.81
N ILE A 84 -7.55 6.30 19.74
CA ILE A 84 -7.09 7.71 19.79
C ILE A 84 -7.93 8.54 20.77
N ALA A 85 -9.23 8.25 20.89
CA ALA A 85 -10.13 8.98 21.76
C ALA A 85 -9.74 8.88 23.25
N ASP A 86 -9.07 7.79 23.63
CA ASP A 86 -8.72 7.48 25.02
C ASP A 86 -7.27 7.85 25.37
N GLN A 87 -6.49 8.39 24.43
CA GLN A 87 -5.09 8.73 24.67
C GLN A 87 -4.90 10.18 25.10
N ASP A 88 -4.12 10.38 26.17
CA ASP A 88 -3.67 11.71 26.58
C ASP A 88 -2.57 12.26 25.66
N ASN A 89 -1.75 11.38 25.08
CA ASN A 89 -0.68 11.72 24.16
C ASN A 89 -0.48 10.59 23.15
N LEU A 90 -0.03 10.91 21.94
CA LEU A 90 0.12 9.94 20.87
C LEU A 90 1.47 10.10 20.16
N THR A 91 2.28 9.04 20.24
CA THR A 91 3.57 8.95 19.53
C THR A 91 3.45 8.05 18.31
N VAL A 92 4.39 8.20 17.37
CA VAL A 92 4.54 7.27 16.24
C VAL A 92 4.69 5.83 16.74
N GLY A 93 5.50 5.62 17.78
CA GLY A 93 5.68 4.29 18.38
C GLY A 93 4.38 3.70 18.93
N SER A 94 3.57 4.50 19.66
CA SER A 94 2.29 4.04 20.19
C SER A 94 1.26 3.73 19.10
N MET A 95 1.27 4.48 18.00
CA MET A 95 0.42 4.18 16.84
C MET A 95 0.86 2.88 16.15
N MET A 96 2.17 2.66 16.02
CA MET A 96 2.70 1.43 15.42
C MET A 96 2.32 0.19 16.21
N ASP A 97 2.26 0.26 17.54
CA ASP A 97 1.88 -0.86 18.40
C ASP A 97 0.43 -1.35 18.18
N LEU A 98 -0.39 -0.63 17.42
CA LEU A 98 -1.78 -0.99 17.10
C LEU A 98 -1.95 -1.89 15.87
N PHE A 99 -0.83 -2.15 15.18
CA PHE A 99 -0.79 -2.84 13.90
C PHE A 99 0.19 -4.01 13.98
N GLU A 100 -0.17 -5.12 13.34
CA GLU A 100 0.79 -6.22 13.17
C GLU A 100 1.95 -5.78 12.26
N PRO A 101 3.13 -6.43 12.35
CA PRO A 101 4.27 -6.09 11.50
C PRO A 101 3.92 -6.09 10.00
N LEU A 102 3.15 -7.08 9.53
CA LEU A 102 2.73 -7.13 8.13
C LEU A 102 1.77 -6.01 7.75
N ASP A 103 0.92 -5.54 8.67
CA ASP A 103 0.03 -4.39 8.45
C ASP A 103 0.86 -3.12 8.26
N LEU A 104 1.85 -2.88 9.11
CA LEU A 104 2.77 -1.74 8.97
C LEU A 104 3.55 -1.82 7.65
N ALA A 105 4.02 -3.01 7.26
CA ALA A 105 4.72 -3.19 5.99
C ALA A 105 3.83 -2.81 4.81
N ALA A 106 2.56 -3.25 4.82
CA ALA A 106 1.58 -2.89 3.80
C ALA A 106 1.27 -1.38 3.82
N MET A 107 1.10 -0.76 5.00
CA MET A 107 0.85 0.68 5.12
C MET A 107 2.01 1.51 4.53
N ILE A 108 3.26 1.18 4.88
CA ILE A 108 4.45 1.84 4.32
C ILE A 108 4.47 1.74 2.79
N ALA A 109 4.21 0.55 2.26
CA ALA A 109 4.15 0.35 0.82
C ALA A 109 3.07 1.20 0.16
N CYS A 110 1.88 1.26 0.76
CA CYS A 110 0.77 2.06 0.27
C CYS A 110 1.09 3.57 0.32
N PHE A 111 1.69 4.06 1.41
CA PHE A 111 2.11 5.45 1.53
C PHE A 111 3.09 5.84 0.42
N VAL A 112 4.13 5.02 0.22
CA VAL A 112 5.17 5.29 -0.78
C VAL A 112 4.58 5.25 -2.19
N TYR A 113 3.80 4.22 -2.53
CA TYR A 113 3.29 4.07 -3.89
C TYR A 113 2.13 5.01 -4.23
N TYR A 114 1.32 5.41 -3.24
CA TYR A 114 0.33 6.47 -3.43
C TYR A 114 1.02 7.79 -3.81
N ARG A 115 2.06 8.20 -3.07
CA ARG A 115 2.83 9.42 -3.36
C ARG A 115 3.52 9.34 -4.72
N LYS A 116 4.15 8.20 -5.03
CA LYS A 116 4.81 8.00 -6.32
C LYS A 116 3.83 8.04 -7.49
N ALA A 117 2.67 7.39 -7.37
CA ALA A 117 1.62 7.45 -8.39
C ALA A 117 1.13 8.89 -8.61
N LYS A 118 0.89 9.64 -7.52
CA LYS A 118 0.51 11.07 -7.59
C LYS A 118 1.52 11.90 -8.35
N LYS A 119 2.81 11.76 -8.04
CA LYS A 119 3.89 12.49 -8.70
C LYS A 119 4.05 12.10 -10.18
N LEU A 120 3.80 10.83 -10.50
CA LEU A 120 4.07 10.29 -11.82
C LEU A 120 3.09 10.81 -12.90
N LEU A 121 1.87 11.13 -12.48
CA LEU A 121 0.72 11.41 -13.34
C LEU A 121 0.38 12.90 -13.33
N ASN A 122 -0.18 13.40 -14.43
CA ASN A 122 -0.78 14.74 -14.43
C ASN A 122 -2.12 14.73 -13.67
N ASP A 123 -2.64 15.91 -13.31
CA ASP A 123 -3.86 16.06 -12.51
C ASP A 123 -5.05 15.25 -13.06
N THR A 124 -5.27 15.27 -14.38
CA THR A 124 -6.40 14.55 -14.98
C THR A 124 -6.26 13.03 -14.87
N GLN A 125 -5.04 12.51 -15.05
CA GLN A 125 -4.74 11.09 -14.87
C GLN A 125 -4.78 10.68 -13.40
N TRP A 126 -4.26 11.54 -12.53
CA TRP A 126 -4.24 11.33 -11.09
C TRP A 126 -5.65 11.26 -10.55
N GLU A 127 -6.53 12.21 -10.86
CA GLU A 127 -7.93 12.19 -10.40
C GLU A 127 -8.68 10.92 -10.82
N TYR A 128 -8.37 10.36 -12.00
CA TYR A 128 -8.95 9.09 -12.43
C TYR A 128 -8.55 7.90 -11.54
N ILE A 129 -7.27 7.82 -11.13
CA ILE A 129 -6.77 6.73 -10.28
C ILE A 129 -7.04 6.99 -8.81
N LYS A 130 -6.94 8.25 -8.37
CA LYS A 130 -7.00 8.70 -6.98
C LYS A 130 -8.26 8.20 -6.29
N GLU A 131 -9.42 8.32 -6.94
CA GLU A 131 -10.68 7.86 -6.36
C GLU A 131 -10.65 6.33 -6.12
N GLN A 132 -10.14 5.56 -7.08
CA GLN A 132 -10.08 4.11 -6.97
C GLN A 132 -9.09 3.65 -5.90
N ILE A 133 -7.89 4.24 -5.86
CA ILE A 133 -6.88 3.90 -4.85
C ILE A 133 -7.33 4.30 -3.45
N ASP A 134 -7.98 5.46 -3.28
CA ASP A 134 -8.51 5.90 -1.99
C ASP A 134 -9.64 4.97 -1.52
N GLN A 135 -10.59 4.63 -2.39
CA GLN A 135 -11.72 3.76 -2.03
C GLN A 135 -11.24 2.32 -1.75
N ASP A 136 -10.51 1.72 -2.68
CA ASP A 136 -10.13 0.30 -2.58
C ASP A 136 -9.19 0.05 -1.38
N SER A 137 -8.25 0.96 -1.11
CA SER A 137 -7.34 0.84 0.04
C SER A 137 -8.08 0.94 1.38
N GLN A 138 -8.97 1.93 1.52
CA GLN A 138 -9.74 2.12 2.76
C GLN A 138 -10.74 0.99 2.97
N ILE A 139 -11.49 0.59 1.94
CA ILE A 139 -12.40 -0.56 2.02
C ILE A 139 -11.62 -1.82 2.38
N GLY A 140 -10.49 -2.07 1.70
CA GLY A 140 -9.60 -3.18 2.00
C GLY A 140 -9.13 -3.20 3.46
N ALA A 141 -8.69 -2.06 3.97
CA ALA A 141 -8.26 -1.93 5.37
C ALA A 141 -9.41 -2.21 6.35
N GLN A 142 -10.59 -1.61 6.12
CA GLN A 142 -11.77 -1.82 6.96
C GLN A 142 -12.29 -3.27 6.93
N ILE A 143 -12.16 -3.96 5.80
CA ILE A 143 -12.39 -5.41 5.71
C ILE A 143 -11.45 -6.15 6.65
N GLY A 144 -10.15 -5.82 6.64
CA GLY A 144 -9.17 -6.43 7.53
C GLY A 144 -9.43 -6.17 9.01
N VAL A 145 -9.91 -4.97 9.36
CA VAL A 145 -10.36 -4.63 10.73
C VAL A 145 -11.56 -5.49 11.14
N SER A 146 -12.54 -5.61 10.25
CA SER A 146 -13.83 -6.28 10.54
C SER A 146 -13.75 -7.80 10.44
N ILE A 147 -12.77 -8.33 9.70
CA ILE A 147 -12.54 -9.75 9.45
C ILE A 147 -11.06 -10.05 9.75
N PRO A 148 -10.68 -10.22 11.04
CA PRO A 148 -9.28 -10.36 11.44
C PRO A 148 -8.53 -11.50 10.74
N THR A 149 -9.24 -12.58 10.37
CA THR A 149 -8.63 -13.69 9.63
C THR A 149 -8.08 -13.28 8.25
N LEU A 150 -8.67 -12.26 7.60
CA LEU A 150 -8.11 -11.67 6.38
C LEU A 150 -6.90 -10.79 6.72
N GLY A 151 -7.04 -9.91 7.73
CA GLY A 151 -6.00 -8.97 8.14
C GLY A 151 -6.00 -7.68 7.31
N ILE A 152 -5.46 -6.59 7.88
CA ILE A 152 -5.45 -5.27 7.24
C ILE A 152 -4.49 -5.28 6.04
N ALA A 153 -3.32 -5.92 6.18
CA ALA A 153 -2.31 -5.98 5.15
C ALA A 153 -2.81 -6.52 3.80
N THR A 154 -3.60 -7.62 3.81
CA THR A 154 -4.09 -8.23 2.56
C THR A 154 -5.08 -7.31 1.85
N GLY A 155 -5.96 -6.65 2.62
CA GLY A 155 -6.88 -5.66 2.10
C GLY A 155 -6.16 -4.45 1.51
N LEU A 156 -5.18 -3.89 2.23
CA LEU A 156 -4.37 -2.76 1.77
C LEU A 156 -3.61 -3.07 0.49
N ILE A 157 -2.89 -4.20 0.45
CA ILE A 157 -2.09 -4.61 -0.70
C ILE A 157 -2.98 -4.79 -1.93
N THR A 158 -4.09 -5.52 -1.80
CA THR A 158 -5.02 -5.80 -2.91
C THR A 158 -5.86 -4.59 -3.32
N GLY A 159 -6.06 -3.62 -2.42
CA GLY A 159 -6.75 -2.37 -2.75
C GLY A 159 -5.86 -1.33 -3.43
N THR A 160 -4.56 -1.30 -3.09
CA THR A 160 -3.69 -0.18 -3.47
C THR A 160 -2.79 -0.50 -4.66
N LEU A 161 -2.15 -1.67 -4.68
CA LEU A 161 -1.00 -1.88 -5.56
C LEU A 161 -1.37 -2.16 -7.02
N LEU A 162 -2.60 -2.59 -7.28
CA LEU A 162 -3.10 -2.66 -8.66
C LEU A 162 -3.10 -1.25 -9.28
N GLN A 163 -3.55 -0.26 -8.53
CA GLN A 163 -3.64 1.13 -8.98
C GLN A 163 -2.25 1.76 -9.15
N ALA A 164 -1.30 1.41 -8.28
CA ALA A 164 0.10 1.79 -8.47
C ALA A 164 0.68 1.18 -9.76
N GLY A 165 0.36 -0.09 -10.05
CA GLY A 165 0.73 -0.74 -11.31
C GLY A 165 0.11 -0.05 -12.53
N LEU A 166 -1.17 0.31 -12.45
CA LEU A 166 -1.85 1.05 -13.51
C LEU A 166 -1.24 2.45 -13.73
N ALA A 167 -0.88 3.17 -12.66
CA ALA A 167 -0.20 4.45 -12.78
C ALA A 167 1.11 4.36 -13.60
N ALA A 168 1.88 3.30 -13.39
CA ALA A 168 3.08 3.01 -14.19
C ALA A 168 2.74 2.73 -15.67
N LEU A 169 1.68 1.96 -15.94
CA LEU A 169 1.21 1.73 -17.31
C LEU A 169 0.82 3.04 -18.00
N ILE A 170 0.04 3.90 -17.33
CA ILE A 170 -0.35 5.22 -17.86
C ILE A 170 0.87 6.01 -18.26
N LYS A 171 1.86 6.11 -17.37
CA LYS A 171 3.09 6.85 -17.64
C LYS A 171 3.85 6.29 -18.84
N SER A 172 3.90 4.97 -18.97
CA SER A 172 4.63 4.31 -20.05
C SER A 172 4.04 4.61 -21.43
N ASN A 173 2.71 4.77 -21.53
CA ASN A 173 2.03 5.01 -22.80
C ASN A 173 0.63 5.65 -22.59
N GLU A 174 0.58 6.97 -22.49
CA GLU A 174 -0.67 7.70 -22.26
C GLU A 174 -1.71 7.51 -23.37
N LYS A 175 -1.25 7.33 -24.62
CA LYS A 175 -2.14 7.13 -25.77
C LYS A 175 -2.87 5.78 -25.65
N ALA A 176 -2.15 4.72 -25.32
CA ALA A 176 -2.73 3.40 -25.05
C ALA A 176 -3.70 3.46 -23.87
N PHE A 177 -3.39 4.22 -22.82
CA PHE A 177 -4.32 4.39 -21.70
C PHE A 177 -5.66 5.05 -22.09
N LYS A 178 -5.65 6.06 -22.96
CA LYS A 178 -6.90 6.66 -23.46
C LYS A 178 -7.77 5.62 -24.19
N GLU A 179 -7.15 4.74 -24.97
CA GLU A 179 -7.84 3.63 -25.63
C GLU A 179 -8.38 2.63 -24.61
N TYR A 180 -7.56 2.23 -23.65
CA TYR A 180 -7.93 1.30 -22.59
C TYR A 180 -9.11 1.80 -21.75
N ARG A 181 -9.07 3.06 -21.31
CA ARG A 181 -10.16 3.68 -20.56
C ARG A 181 -11.47 3.69 -21.34
N ARG A 182 -11.42 4.00 -22.64
CA ARG A 182 -12.61 3.96 -23.50
C ARG A 182 -13.18 2.54 -23.62
N TYR A 183 -12.30 1.55 -23.74
CA TYR A 183 -12.68 0.13 -23.75
C TYR A 183 -13.37 -0.28 -22.44
N LEU A 184 -12.74 -0.02 -21.28
CA LEU A 184 -13.32 -0.35 -19.97
C LEU A 184 -14.70 0.27 -19.76
N ASN A 185 -14.87 1.54 -20.14
CA ASN A 185 -16.17 2.22 -20.07
C ASN A 185 -17.22 1.59 -20.99
N GLY A 186 -16.81 1.14 -22.19
CA GLY A 186 -17.70 0.49 -23.14
C GLY A 186 -18.18 -0.89 -22.68
N GLU A 187 -17.30 -1.64 -22.00
CA GLU A 187 -17.60 -2.98 -21.48
C GLU A 187 -18.16 -2.96 -20.04
N GLY A 188 -18.13 -1.82 -19.36
CA GLY A 188 -18.52 -1.72 -17.95
C GLY A 188 -17.61 -2.51 -17.00
N LEU A 189 -16.31 -2.61 -17.33
CA LEU A 189 -15.34 -3.40 -16.58
C LEU A 189 -14.46 -2.49 -15.70
N PRO A 190 -14.08 -2.92 -14.48
CA PRO A 190 -13.15 -2.18 -13.65
C PRO A 190 -11.71 -2.25 -14.17
N TYR A 191 -11.33 -3.38 -14.79
CA TYR A 191 -10.03 -3.65 -15.41
C TYR A 191 -10.13 -4.87 -16.33
N ASP A 192 -9.19 -5.01 -17.28
CA ASP A 192 -9.02 -6.15 -18.19
C ASP A 192 -7.53 -6.37 -18.49
N PHE A 193 -6.90 -7.32 -17.80
CA PHE A 193 -5.47 -7.60 -17.96
C PHE A 193 -5.08 -8.09 -19.33
N LYS A 194 -5.97 -8.78 -20.04
CA LYS A 194 -5.67 -9.22 -21.40
C LYS A 194 -5.57 -8.02 -22.33
N LYS A 195 -6.48 -7.05 -22.17
CA LYS A 195 -6.41 -5.80 -22.94
C LYS A 195 -5.20 -4.95 -22.52
N GLU A 196 -4.81 -4.97 -21.25
CA GLU A 196 -3.56 -4.33 -20.81
C GLU A 196 -2.33 -4.96 -21.47
N GLU A 197 -2.23 -6.30 -21.47
CA GLU A 197 -1.13 -7.01 -22.15
C GLU A 197 -1.08 -6.68 -23.65
N GLU A 198 -2.23 -6.59 -24.32
CA GLU A 198 -2.30 -6.19 -25.74
C GLU A 198 -1.78 -4.75 -25.98
N LEU A 199 -2.14 -3.81 -25.11
CA LEU A 199 -1.85 -2.38 -25.29
C LEU A 199 -0.49 -1.94 -24.75
N PHE A 200 -0.03 -2.55 -23.66
CA PHE A 200 1.17 -2.15 -22.91
C PHE A 200 2.25 -3.23 -22.90
N GLY A 201 1.98 -4.44 -23.41
CA GLY A 201 2.88 -5.58 -23.36
C GLY A 201 3.01 -6.22 -21.98
N CYS A 202 2.20 -5.79 -21.00
CA CYS A 202 2.11 -6.33 -19.64
C CYS A 202 0.83 -5.85 -18.95
N SER A 203 0.46 -6.49 -17.84
CA SER A 203 -0.66 -6.07 -16.98
C SER A 203 -0.21 -5.24 -15.78
N SER A 204 -1.12 -4.44 -15.25
CA SER A 204 -0.97 -3.67 -14.00
C SER A 204 -0.74 -4.59 -12.80
N GLU A 205 -1.30 -5.80 -12.83
CA GLU A 205 -1.07 -6.85 -11.83
C GLU A 205 0.40 -7.32 -11.84
N GLN A 206 0.97 -7.64 -13.02
CA GLN A 206 2.38 -8.01 -13.14
C GLN A 206 3.32 -6.88 -12.71
N VAL A 207 2.98 -5.63 -13.06
CA VAL A 207 3.71 -4.45 -12.57
C VAL A 207 3.61 -4.35 -11.04
N GLY A 208 2.43 -4.59 -10.47
CA GLY A 208 2.20 -4.63 -9.03
C GLY A 208 3.06 -5.66 -8.30
N VAL A 209 3.30 -6.84 -8.88
CA VAL A 209 4.22 -7.85 -8.34
C VAL A 209 5.66 -7.30 -8.25
N PHE A 210 6.17 -6.67 -9.30
CA PHE A 210 7.52 -6.07 -9.25
C PHE A 210 7.61 -4.89 -8.28
N THR A 211 6.54 -4.11 -8.17
CA THR A 211 6.38 -3.04 -7.18
C THR A 211 6.50 -3.60 -5.75
N LEU A 212 5.77 -4.67 -5.44
CA LEU A 212 5.92 -5.40 -4.16
C LEU A 212 7.36 -5.88 -3.92
N SER A 213 7.96 -6.55 -4.91
CA SER A 213 9.33 -7.06 -4.75
C SER A 213 10.37 -5.96 -4.51
N LYS A 214 10.24 -4.80 -5.17
CA LYS A 214 11.12 -3.64 -4.95
C LYS A 214 10.98 -3.05 -3.55
N MET A 215 9.78 -3.12 -2.99
CA MET A 215 9.50 -2.70 -1.61
C MET A 215 10.02 -3.72 -0.58
N GLY A 216 10.57 -4.86 -1.01
CA GLY A 216 11.14 -5.86 -0.10
C GLY A 216 10.17 -6.97 0.30
N PHE A 217 8.98 -7.04 -0.30
CA PHE A 217 8.09 -8.17 -0.10
C PHE A 217 8.63 -9.44 -0.77
N GLY A 218 8.44 -10.57 -0.09
CA GLY A 218 8.85 -11.89 -0.59
C GLY A 218 8.01 -12.38 -1.78
N VAL A 219 8.50 -13.44 -2.41
CA VAL A 219 7.84 -14.08 -3.57
C VAL A 219 6.42 -14.55 -3.23
N ASP A 220 6.20 -15.05 -2.02
CA ASP A 220 4.90 -15.57 -1.60
C ASP A 220 3.79 -14.50 -1.62
N ILE A 221 4.12 -13.28 -1.20
CA ILE A 221 3.21 -12.13 -1.24
C ILE A 221 2.94 -11.71 -2.69
N GLY A 222 3.97 -11.74 -3.55
CA GLY A 222 3.80 -11.50 -4.99
C GLY A 222 2.88 -12.52 -5.66
N GLN A 223 3.04 -13.81 -5.35
CA GLN A 223 2.16 -14.87 -5.86
C GLN A 223 0.73 -14.73 -5.34
N ALA A 224 0.56 -14.43 -4.04
CA ALA A 224 -0.75 -14.17 -3.45
C ALA A 224 -1.46 -12.99 -4.10
N PHE A 225 -0.71 -11.93 -4.42
CA PHE A 225 -1.21 -10.78 -5.14
C PHE A 225 -1.73 -11.17 -6.54
N THR A 226 -0.97 -11.92 -7.33
CA THR A 226 -1.44 -12.45 -8.63
C THR A 226 -2.74 -13.25 -8.49
N VAL A 227 -2.80 -14.15 -7.51
CA VAL A 227 -3.99 -14.97 -7.28
C VAL A 227 -5.20 -14.13 -6.88
N ALA A 228 -5.00 -13.00 -6.20
CA ALA A 228 -6.09 -12.13 -5.78
C ALA A 228 -6.97 -11.64 -6.93
N PHE A 229 -6.35 -11.39 -8.10
CA PHE A 229 -7.02 -10.86 -9.29
C PHE A 229 -7.33 -11.92 -10.35
N ASP A 230 -7.01 -13.19 -10.13
CA ASP A 230 -7.49 -14.28 -10.99
C ASP A 230 -8.97 -14.55 -10.74
N LEU A 231 -9.83 -13.82 -11.45
CA LEU A 231 -11.28 -13.92 -11.30
C LEU A 231 -11.85 -15.27 -11.75
N LYS A 232 -11.11 -16.00 -12.59
CA LYS A 232 -11.53 -17.29 -13.16
C LYS A 232 -11.19 -18.46 -12.23
N ARG A 233 -10.19 -18.30 -11.38
CA ARG A 233 -9.82 -19.33 -10.41
C ARG A 233 -10.93 -19.56 -9.39
N ASP A 234 -11.30 -20.83 -9.23
CA ASP A 234 -12.22 -21.24 -8.18
C ASP A 234 -11.53 -21.14 -6.82
N ILE A 235 -12.17 -20.44 -5.89
CA ILE A 235 -11.70 -20.20 -4.52
C ILE A 235 -11.48 -21.54 -3.79
N SER A 236 -12.30 -22.56 -4.07
CA SER A 236 -12.19 -23.89 -3.44
C SER A 236 -10.87 -24.60 -3.75
N THR A 237 -10.17 -24.17 -4.81
CA THR A 237 -8.90 -24.77 -5.27
C THR A 237 -7.66 -24.09 -4.68
N ILE A 238 -7.84 -22.97 -3.97
CA ILE A 238 -6.73 -22.20 -3.39
C ILE A 238 -6.39 -22.81 -2.03
N LYS A 239 -5.26 -23.52 -1.97
CA LYS A 239 -4.81 -24.22 -0.75
C LYS A 239 -3.88 -23.38 0.13
N GLU A 240 -3.14 -22.45 -0.48
CA GLU A 240 -2.19 -21.64 0.25
C GLU A 240 -2.96 -20.52 1.00
N PRO A 241 -2.78 -20.39 2.34
CA PRO A 241 -3.57 -19.46 3.15
C PRO A 241 -3.49 -18.00 2.73
N LEU A 242 -2.32 -17.48 2.39
CA LEU A 242 -2.14 -16.07 2.03
C LEU A 242 -2.82 -15.72 0.69
N GLN A 243 -2.69 -16.59 -0.31
CA GLN A 243 -3.39 -16.54 -1.59
C GLN A 243 -4.91 -16.51 -1.38
N LEU A 244 -5.42 -17.36 -0.49
CA LEU A 244 -6.85 -17.39 -0.16
C LEU A 244 -7.29 -16.08 0.50
N LYS A 245 -6.55 -15.58 1.49
CA LYS A 245 -6.85 -14.31 2.18
C LYS A 245 -6.87 -13.13 1.22
N MET A 246 -5.88 -13.00 0.33
CA MET A 246 -5.85 -11.92 -0.66
C MET A 246 -6.98 -12.04 -1.69
N ARG A 247 -7.28 -13.26 -2.16
CA ARG A 247 -8.43 -13.49 -3.06
C ARG A 247 -9.76 -13.11 -2.42
N LEU A 248 -9.97 -13.48 -1.17
CA LEU A 248 -11.18 -13.15 -0.44
C LEU A 248 -11.25 -11.65 -0.10
N SER A 249 -10.12 -11.02 0.23
CA SER A 249 -10.05 -9.56 0.43
C SER A 249 -10.51 -8.83 -0.83
N ARG A 250 -9.98 -9.20 -2.01
CA ARG A 250 -10.41 -8.60 -3.28
C ARG A 250 -11.90 -8.85 -3.58
N LEU A 251 -12.38 -10.07 -3.36
CA LEU A 251 -13.80 -10.39 -3.54
C LEU A 251 -14.71 -9.53 -2.64
N TRP A 252 -14.32 -9.31 -1.39
CA TRP A 252 -15.04 -8.42 -0.48
C TRP A 252 -15.03 -6.97 -0.97
N ILE A 253 -13.88 -6.43 -1.39
CA ILE A 253 -13.78 -5.08 -1.96
C ILE A 253 -14.75 -4.93 -3.14
N ASP A 254 -14.69 -5.84 -4.12
CA ASP A 254 -15.55 -5.81 -5.31
C ASP A 254 -17.04 -5.86 -4.93
N THR A 255 -17.38 -6.71 -3.97
CA THR A 255 -18.76 -6.92 -3.55
C THR A 255 -19.36 -5.70 -2.87
N LEU A 256 -18.61 -5.09 -1.94
CA LEU A 256 -19.02 -3.90 -1.20
C LEU A 256 -19.14 -2.68 -2.12
N LYS A 257 -18.22 -2.53 -3.08
CA LYS A 257 -18.30 -1.47 -4.10
C LYS A 257 -19.49 -1.63 -5.04
N ALA A 258 -19.91 -2.86 -5.31
CA ALA A 258 -21.13 -3.15 -6.06
C ALA A 258 -22.42 -2.90 -5.25
N GLY A 259 -22.32 -2.44 -4.00
CA GLY A 259 -23.46 -2.11 -3.16
C GLY A 259 -24.11 -3.30 -2.47
N ASN A 260 -23.46 -4.46 -2.46
CA ASN A 260 -23.92 -5.63 -1.73
C ASN A 260 -23.32 -5.64 -0.33
N ASP A 261 -24.06 -6.17 0.65
CA ASP A 261 -23.60 -6.20 2.05
C ASP A 261 -22.56 -7.29 2.33
N GLN A 262 -22.44 -8.32 1.46
CA GLN A 262 -21.48 -9.42 1.59
C GLN A 262 -21.36 -10.26 0.31
N PRO A 263 -20.27 -11.02 0.10
CA PRO A 263 -20.12 -11.94 -1.01
C PRO A 263 -21.24 -12.99 -1.10
N THR A 264 -21.69 -13.28 -2.32
CA THR A 264 -22.68 -14.33 -2.59
C THR A 264 -22.07 -15.73 -2.70
N LYS A 265 -20.77 -15.80 -3.03
CA LYS A 265 -20.01 -17.06 -3.07
C LYS A 265 -19.79 -17.57 -1.65
N ARG A 266 -20.11 -18.85 -1.41
CA ARG A 266 -19.88 -19.48 -0.10
C ARG A 266 -18.41 -19.85 0.08
N PHE A 267 -17.86 -19.51 1.24
CA PHE A 267 -16.52 -19.87 1.71
C PHE A 267 -16.56 -20.00 3.26
N PRO A 268 -15.49 -20.47 3.92
CA PRO A 268 -15.51 -20.73 5.36
C PRO A 268 -15.99 -19.53 6.20
N GLY A 269 -16.68 -19.83 7.31
CA GLY A 269 -17.35 -18.84 8.14
C GLY A 269 -16.41 -17.83 8.79
N GLU A 270 -15.15 -18.20 9.06
CA GLU A 270 -14.15 -17.30 9.65
C GLU A 270 -13.79 -16.10 8.76
N PHE A 271 -14.15 -16.15 7.47
CA PHE A 271 -13.96 -15.04 6.52
C PHE A 271 -15.20 -14.16 6.38
N TYR A 272 -16.18 -14.31 7.28
CA TYR A 272 -17.32 -13.41 7.41
C TYR A 272 -17.27 -12.70 8.76
N PRO A 273 -17.53 -11.39 8.80
CA PRO A 273 -17.66 -10.68 10.05
C PRO A 273 -18.95 -11.12 10.76
N VAL A 274 -18.97 -11.01 12.08
CA VAL A 274 -20.23 -11.09 12.83
C VAL A 274 -21.15 -9.92 12.43
N GLN A 275 -22.45 -10.06 12.67
CA GLN A 275 -23.47 -9.09 12.23
C GLN A 275 -23.11 -7.64 12.60
N THR A 276 -22.70 -7.38 13.85
CA THR A 276 -22.39 -6.03 14.34
C THR A 276 -21.20 -5.41 13.59
N GLU A 277 -20.15 -6.19 13.35
CA GLU A 277 -18.99 -5.75 12.57
C GLU A 277 -19.34 -5.59 11.09
N ARG A 278 -20.24 -6.43 10.55
CA ARG A 278 -20.73 -6.26 9.17
C ARG A 278 -21.50 -4.96 9.00
N ASP A 279 -22.39 -4.64 9.93
CA ASP A 279 -23.19 -3.42 9.89
C ASP A 279 -22.30 -2.18 10.03
N ARG A 280 -21.27 -2.25 10.89
CA ARG A 280 -20.23 -1.23 11.01
C ARG A 280 -19.44 -1.09 9.70
N LEU A 281 -18.94 -2.19 9.13
CA LEU A 281 -18.20 -2.20 7.87
C LEU A 281 -19.02 -1.54 6.75
N ASN A 282 -20.29 -1.92 6.60
CA ASN A 282 -21.18 -1.33 5.61
C ASN A 282 -21.40 0.17 5.83
N ALA A 283 -21.47 0.63 7.09
CA ALA A 283 -21.56 2.05 7.40
C ALA A 283 -20.28 2.80 7.03
N GLU A 284 -19.10 2.24 7.31
CA GLU A 284 -17.82 2.84 6.91
C GLU A 284 -17.64 2.86 5.39
N VAL A 285 -17.97 1.77 4.68
CA VAL A 285 -17.94 1.71 3.21
C VAL A 285 -18.80 2.81 2.61
N LYS A 286 -20.01 3.05 3.14
CA LYS A 286 -20.87 4.16 2.66
C LYS A 286 -20.22 5.53 2.86
N LYS A 287 -19.47 5.75 3.94
CA LYS A 287 -18.73 7.01 4.15
C LYS A 287 -17.56 7.13 3.17
N ILE A 288 -16.81 6.04 2.96
CA ILE A 288 -15.68 5.98 2.01
C ILE A 288 -16.15 6.25 0.58
N MET A 289 -17.22 5.59 0.14
CA MET A 289 -17.83 5.81 -1.18
C MET A 289 -18.42 7.23 -1.31
N GLY A 290 -18.75 7.89 -0.21
CA GLY A 290 -19.11 9.31 -0.15
C GLY A 290 -17.92 10.27 -0.13
N GLY A 291 -16.69 9.78 -0.31
CA GLY A 291 -15.46 10.58 -0.38
C GLY A 291 -14.93 11.03 0.99
N LYS A 292 -15.40 10.46 2.10
CA LYS A 292 -14.89 10.81 3.44
C LYS A 292 -13.67 9.95 3.80
N PHE A 293 -12.71 10.58 4.48
CA PHE A 293 -11.56 9.99 5.17
C PHE A 293 -10.36 9.44 4.35
N PRO A 294 -9.95 10.00 3.20
CA PRO A 294 -8.74 9.54 2.51
C PRO A 294 -7.47 9.87 3.32
N TRP A 295 -7.00 8.91 4.13
CA TRP A 295 -5.79 9.06 4.93
C TRP A 295 -4.50 8.94 4.12
N LEU A 296 -4.53 8.21 2.99
CA LEU A 296 -3.41 8.18 2.03
C LEU A 296 -3.10 9.55 1.42
N GLY A 297 -4.10 10.43 1.33
CA GLY A 297 -3.95 11.77 0.78
C GLY A 297 -3.37 12.80 1.75
N ARG A 298 -3.13 12.44 3.02
CA ARG A 298 -2.72 13.37 4.08
C ARG A 298 -1.28 13.81 3.93
N ARG A 299 -1.02 15.07 4.31
CA ARG A 299 0.26 15.77 4.18
C ARG A 299 0.68 16.37 5.51
N LYS A 300 1.90 16.90 5.58
CA LYS A 300 2.42 17.63 6.74
C LYS A 300 1.49 18.74 7.22
N ASP A 301 0.84 19.46 6.31
CA ASP A 301 -0.09 20.55 6.67
C ASP A 301 -1.40 20.06 7.31
N ASP A 302 -1.70 18.76 7.25
CA ASP A 302 -2.86 18.16 7.93
C ASP A 302 -2.60 17.90 9.43
N ILE A 303 -1.35 18.01 9.89
CA ILE A 303 -0.98 17.86 11.30
C ILE A 303 -0.46 19.20 11.87
N SER A 304 -0.96 19.57 13.03
CA SER A 304 -0.55 20.76 13.78
C SER A 304 -1.02 20.64 15.23
N GLU A 305 -0.57 21.52 16.12
CA GLU A 305 -1.10 21.58 17.49
C GLU A 305 -2.62 21.80 17.52
N GLU A 306 -3.16 22.56 16.56
CA GLU A 306 -4.60 22.82 16.45
C GLU A 306 -5.37 21.61 15.90
N LYS A 307 -4.91 21.03 14.79
CA LYS A 307 -5.62 19.93 14.11
C LYS A 307 -5.46 18.59 14.82
N THR A 308 -4.30 18.37 15.43
CA THR A 308 -3.89 17.07 15.99
C THR A 308 -3.13 17.27 17.32
N PRO A 309 -3.75 17.88 18.34
CA PRO A 309 -3.09 18.26 19.59
C PRO A 309 -2.38 17.09 20.29
N LEU A 310 -2.91 15.88 20.16
CA LEU A 310 -2.34 14.66 20.74
C LEU A 310 -0.95 14.32 20.21
N LEU A 311 -0.57 14.79 19.01
CA LEU A 311 0.75 14.53 18.40
C LEU A 311 1.85 15.49 18.88
N PHE A 312 1.48 16.56 19.60
CA PHE A 312 2.36 17.68 19.97
C PHE A 312 2.42 17.94 21.48
N LYS A 313 1.67 17.17 22.30
CA LYS A 313 1.80 17.24 23.76
C LYS A 313 3.19 16.75 24.16
N LYS A 314 3.92 17.57 24.91
CA LYS A 314 5.25 17.21 25.42
C LYS A 314 5.19 15.94 26.25
N MET A 315 6.00 14.96 25.90
CA MET A 315 6.17 13.77 26.72
C MET A 315 6.97 14.07 27.97
N ALA A 316 6.72 13.33 29.04
CA ALA A 316 7.73 13.18 30.08
C ALA A 316 8.95 12.46 29.44
N ALA A 317 10.16 12.91 29.75
CA ALA A 317 11.41 12.46 29.12
C ALA A 317 11.68 10.93 29.22
N SER A 318 10.86 10.16 29.95
CA SER A 318 11.01 8.71 30.13
C SER A 318 10.52 7.87 28.95
N ASP A 319 9.75 8.44 28.02
CA ASP A 319 9.06 7.68 26.98
C ASP A 319 9.63 7.93 25.57
N GLU A 320 10.71 8.70 25.47
CA GLU A 320 11.45 8.87 24.22
C GLU A 320 12.20 7.58 23.90
N VAL A 321 12.08 7.12 22.65
CA VAL A 321 12.88 5.99 22.16
C VAL A 321 14.34 6.36 22.38
N PRO A 322 15.15 5.53 23.09
CA PRO A 322 16.53 5.87 23.38
C PRO A 322 17.26 6.30 22.11
N GLU A 323 17.77 7.53 22.08
CA GLU A 323 18.56 8.03 20.96
C GLU A 323 19.82 7.16 20.76
N ASP A 324 20.34 6.60 21.86
CA ASP A 324 21.49 5.67 21.87
C ASP A 324 21.06 4.21 21.75
N LEU A 325 20.56 3.80 20.57
CA LEU A 325 20.53 2.38 20.17
C LEU A 325 21.87 1.90 19.59
N ALA A 326 22.85 2.80 19.46
CA ALA A 326 24.21 2.52 18.98
C ALA A 326 24.95 1.46 19.82
N ASP A 327 24.56 1.27 21.09
CA ASP A 327 25.16 0.30 22.00
C ASP A 327 24.64 -1.14 21.82
N ILE A 328 23.52 -1.34 21.11
CA ILE A 328 22.87 -2.66 20.98
C ILE A 328 23.10 -3.29 19.60
N PHE A 329 23.30 -2.48 18.56
CA PHE A 329 23.54 -2.95 17.19
C PHE A 329 24.62 -2.09 16.53
N SER A 330 25.62 -2.71 15.89
CA SER A 330 26.65 -1.93 15.20
C SER A 330 26.01 -1.10 14.08
N VAL A 331 26.17 0.22 14.16
CA VAL A 331 25.69 1.22 13.19
C VAL A 331 26.11 0.85 11.75
N ASP A 332 27.29 0.25 11.60
CA ASP A 332 27.83 -0.26 10.33
C ASP A 332 27.01 -1.39 9.68
N GLN A 333 26.15 -2.08 10.44
CA GLN A 333 25.26 -3.14 9.93
C GLN A 333 23.87 -2.63 9.51
N ILE A 334 23.46 -1.43 9.97
CA ILE A 334 22.07 -0.99 9.84
C ILE A 334 21.83 -0.08 8.65
N THR A 335 22.75 0.81 8.23
CA THR A 335 22.74 1.48 6.90
C THR A 335 23.80 2.58 6.83
N ALA A 336 24.54 2.64 5.71
CA ALA A 336 25.21 3.86 5.25
C ALA A 336 24.25 4.60 4.29
N MET A 337 23.39 5.43 4.87
CA MET A 337 22.72 6.57 4.24
C MET A 337 22.60 7.58 5.36
N GLU A 338 23.25 8.73 5.19
CA GLU A 338 23.27 9.78 6.19
C GLU A 338 21.84 10.37 6.30
N GLU A 339 21.47 10.80 7.50
CA GLU A 339 20.12 11.31 7.81
C GLU A 339 19.74 12.53 6.94
N GLU A 340 20.76 13.27 6.49
CA GLU A 340 20.67 14.39 5.54
C GLU A 340 20.06 13.96 4.19
N ASP A 341 20.48 12.82 3.62
CA ASP A 341 19.93 12.29 2.35
C ASP A 341 18.43 11.94 2.44
N PHE A 342 17.95 11.62 3.65
CA PHE A 342 16.58 11.17 3.85
C PHE A 342 15.61 12.34 4.05
N ASP A 343 16.02 13.36 4.81
CA ASP A 343 15.25 14.59 4.98
C ASP A 343 15.25 15.39 3.67
N ASP A 344 16.39 15.50 2.98
CA ASP A 344 16.47 16.10 1.63
C ASP A 344 15.58 15.35 0.65
N LEU A 345 15.51 14.02 0.71
CA LEU A 345 14.59 13.26 -0.13
C LEU A 345 13.13 13.53 0.23
N CYS A 346 12.78 13.64 1.51
CA CYS A 346 11.41 13.92 1.94
C CYS A 346 10.98 15.32 1.52
N ASP A 347 11.87 16.30 1.67
CA ASP A 347 11.64 17.67 1.26
C ASP A 347 11.61 17.78 -0.27
N HIS A 348 12.55 17.16 -0.99
CA HIS A 348 12.51 17.06 -2.45
C HIS A 348 11.21 16.39 -2.95
N MET A 349 10.75 15.34 -2.26
CA MET A 349 9.47 14.68 -2.56
C MET A 349 8.24 15.56 -2.25
N ASP A 350 8.34 16.49 -1.32
CA ASP A 350 7.30 17.48 -1.01
C ASP A 350 7.34 18.66 -2.01
N GLU A 351 8.53 19.20 -2.31
CA GLU A 351 8.74 20.35 -3.21
C GLU A 351 8.38 20.05 -4.67
N GLU A 352 8.75 18.88 -5.19
CA GLU A 352 8.32 18.46 -6.52
C GLU A 352 6.81 18.18 -6.57
N ALA A 353 6.23 17.68 -5.47
CA ALA A 353 4.78 17.46 -5.38
C ALA A 353 3.98 18.77 -5.29
N GLU A 354 4.66 19.89 -5.04
CA GLU A 354 4.14 21.26 -5.12
C GLU A 354 4.36 21.90 -6.50
N GLY A 355 4.97 21.17 -7.45
CA GLY A 355 5.22 21.67 -8.80
C GLY A 355 6.34 22.69 -8.89
N LYS A 356 7.26 22.73 -7.91
CA LYS A 356 8.52 23.47 -8.07
C LYS A 356 9.39 22.75 -9.09
N ASP A 357 9.89 23.51 -10.06
CA ASP A 357 10.63 22.98 -11.22
C ASP A 357 11.98 22.41 -10.76
N SER A 358 12.28 21.14 -11.09
CA SER A 358 13.43 20.39 -10.57
C SER A 358 14.80 20.91 -11.03
N LYS A 359 14.84 21.99 -11.81
CA LYS A 359 16.08 22.59 -12.33
C LYS A 359 16.91 23.29 -11.26
N ASP A 360 16.30 23.72 -10.17
CA ASP A 360 17.03 24.44 -9.11
C ASP A 360 17.77 23.49 -8.14
N VAL A 361 17.56 22.17 -8.26
CA VAL A 361 18.12 21.16 -7.34
C VAL A 361 19.33 20.42 -7.93
N GLU A 362 19.40 20.24 -9.26
CA GLU A 362 20.61 19.69 -9.92
C GLU A 362 21.84 20.60 -9.71
N ASP A 363 21.63 21.91 -9.48
CA ASP A 363 22.69 22.86 -9.16
C ASP A 363 23.08 22.89 -7.66
N ALA A 364 22.28 22.29 -6.77
CA ALA A 364 22.52 22.27 -5.32
C ALA A 364 23.28 21.02 -4.84
N LEU A 365 23.31 19.95 -5.64
CA LEU A 365 24.00 18.68 -5.34
C LEU A 365 25.32 18.51 -6.11
N GLY A 366 25.88 19.62 -6.61
CA GLY A 366 27.17 19.69 -7.31
C GLY A 366 28.37 19.77 -6.39
#